data_AF-A0A3M1K2V3-F1
#
_entry.id   AF-A0A3M1K2V3-F1
#
_cell.length_a   1.000
_cell.length_b   1.000
_cell.length_c   1.000
_cell.angle_alpha   90.00
_cell.angle_beta   90.00
_cell.angle_gamma   90.00
#
_symmetry.space_group_name_H-M   'P 1'
#
loop_
_entity.id
_entity.type
_entity.pdbx_description
1 polymer ?
#
loop_
_entity_poly.entity_id
_entity_poly.type
_entity_poly.pdbx_seq_one_letter_code
_entity_poly.pdbx_strand_id
1 'polypeptide(L)' 'MKCTNCHKKLENEAVWCTRCGMPVDRSRQVMIGGVRISFPVWVVLITLFCAFMILWLPRTIH' A
#
# COMPACT_ATOMS: atom_id res chain seq x y z
N MET A 1 9.62 -18.08 -15.22
CA MET A 1 8.21 -17.72 -14.93
C MET A 1 7.28 -18.30 -16.00
N LYS A 2 5.96 -18.34 -15.81
CA LYS A 2 4.99 -18.79 -16.84
C LYS A 2 4.14 -17.59 -17.28
N CYS A 3 3.82 -17.51 -18.57
CA CYS A 3 2.89 -16.51 -19.08
C CYS A 3 1.48 -16.79 -18.53
N THR A 4 0.78 -15.79 -17.99
CA THR A 4 -0.60 -15.93 -17.48
C THR A 4 -1.62 -16.24 -18.56
N ASN A 5 -1.35 -15.82 -19.79
CA ASN A 5 -2.26 -16.01 -20.92
C ASN A 5 -2.14 -17.40 -21.55
N CYS A 6 -0.92 -17.84 -21.88
CA CYS A 6 -0.71 -19.12 -22.59
C CYS A 6 -0.10 -20.22 -21.73
N HIS A 7 0.21 -19.95 -20.47
CA HIS A 7 0.79 -20.89 -19.48
C HIS A 7 2.14 -21.50 -19.86
N LYS A 8 2.74 -21.07 -20.98
CA LYS A 8 4.06 -21.52 -21.43
C LYS A 8 5.17 -20.86 -20.62
N LYS A 9 6.32 -21.52 -20.62
CA LYS A 9 7.54 -21.01 -19.99
C LYS A 9 7.93 -19.70 -20.66
N LEU A 10 8.12 -18.68 -19.84
CA LEU A 10 8.48 -17.33 -20.24
C LEU A 10 9.86 -17.00 -19.67
N GLU A 11 10.69 -16.40 -20.52
CA GLU A 11 12.05 -15.99 -20.18
C GLU A 11 12.03 -14.93 -19.09
N ASN A 12 12.89 -15.08 -18.09
CA ASN A 12 13.03 -14.07 -17.05
C ASN A 12 13.40 -12.74 -17.75
N GLU A 13 12.81 -11.63 -17.32
CA GLU A 13 13.03 -10.32 -17.99
C GLU A 13 12.31 -10.02 -19.32
N ALA A 14 11.60 -10.99 -19.94
CA ALA A 14 10.68 -10.74 -21.07
C ALA A 14 9.49 -9.80 -20.74
N VAL A 15 9.37 -8.69 -21.48
CA VAL A 15 8.26 -7.72 -21.43
C VAL A 15 7.03 -8.21 -22.21
N TRP A 16 7.24 -9.09 -23.18
CA TRP A 16 6.23 -9.64 -24.08
C TRP A 16 6.44 -11.15 -24.25
N CYS A 17 5.36 -11.89 -24.43
CA CYS A 17 5.44 -13.34 -24.62
C CYS A 17 5.68 -13.67 -26.09
N THR A 18 6.85 -14.23 -26.41
CA THR A 18 7.23 -14.66 -27.77
C THR A 18 6.36 -15.79 -28.33
N ARG A 19 5.52 -16.44 -27.49
CA ARG A 19 4.66 -17.56 -27.89
C ARG A 19 3.23 -17.15 -28.21
N CYS A 20 2.67 -16.18 -27.49
CA CYS A 20 1.29 -15.74 -27.69
C CYS A 20 1.16 -14.27 -28.09
N GLY A 21 2.27 -13.51 -28.14
CA GLY A 21 2.30 -12.11 -28.53
C GLY A 21 1.74 -11.14 -27.48
N MET A 22 1.23 -11.63 -26.36
CA MET A 22 0.65 -10.76 -25.34
C MET A 22 1.72 -10.11 -24.45
N PRO A 23 1.48 -8.87 -23.99
CA PRO A 23 2.33 -8.23 -22.99
C PRO A 23 2.32 -9.04 -21.70
N VAL A 24 3.47 -9.08 -21.05
CA VAL A 24 3.65 -9.77 -19.77
C VAL A 24 3.48 -8.72 -18.70
N ASP A 25 2.38 -8.80 -17.97
CA ASP A 25 2.14 -7.89 -16.85
C ASP A 25 3.14 -8.20 -15.72
N ARG A 26 4.23 -7.43 -15.72
CA ARG A 26 5.28 -7.44 -14.70
C ARG A 26 5.00 -6.42 -13.62
N SER A 27 3.75 -6.05 -13.40
CA SER A 27 3.42 -5.38 -12.16
C SER A 27 3.65 -6.38 -11.02
N ARG A 28 4.91 -6.50 -10.60
CA ARG A 28 5.23 -6.60 -9.19
C ARG A 28 4.68 -5.32 -8.58
N GLN A 29 3.38 -5.32 -8.34
CA GLN A 29 2.87 -4.69 -7.16
C GLN A 29 3.56 -5.43 -6.02
N VAL A 30 4.67 -4.84 -5.58
CA VAL A 30 5.27 -5.14 -4.30
C VAL A 30 4.20 -4.81 -3.27
N MET A 31 3.31 -5.76 -3.02
CA MET A 31 2.48 -5.77 -1.82
C MET A 31 3.36 -6.28 -0.70
N ILE A 32 4.24 -5.41 -0.22
CA ILE A 32 4.68 -5.49 1.16
C ILE A 32 3.43 -5.18 1.97
N GLY A 33 2.88 -6.21 2.63
CA GLY A 33 1.96 -6.01 3.74
C GLY A 33 2.60 -5.01 4.71
N GLY A 34 2.02 -3.83 4.77
CA GLY A 34 2.66 -2.68 5.42
C GLY A 34 1.92 -1.42 5.07
N VAL A 35 0.70 -1.33 5.58
CA VAL A 35 -0.10 -0.12 5.82
C VAL A 35 0.37 1.13 5.06
N ARG A 36 -0.42 1.60 4.08
CA ARG A 36 -0.34 3.00 3.63
C ARG A 36 -0.87 3.90 4.76
N ILE A 37 -0.12 4.03 5.85
CA ILE A 37 -0.25 5.14 6.80
C ILE A 37 0.27 6.36 6.04
N SER A 38 -0.57 6.87 5.15
CA SER A 38 -0.59 8.29 4.86
C SER A 38 -1.42 8.95 5.94
N PHE A 39 -1.12 8.69 7.22
CA PHE A 39 -1.66 9.53 8.27
C PHE A 39 -0.84 10.81 8.17
N PRO A 40 -1.43 11.92 7.69
CA PRO A 40 -0.72 13.18 7.71
C PRO A 40 -0.34 13.41 9.17
N VAL A 41 0.92 13.73 9.43
CA VAL A 41 1.44 14.05 10.77
C VAL A 41 0.51 15.05 11.48
N TRP A 42 -0.14 15.91 10.69
CA TRP A 42 -1.20 16.82 11.11
C TRP A 42 -2.40 16.15 11.81
N VAL A 43 -2.90 15.00 11.33
CA VAL A 43 -4.02 14.28 11.99
C VAL A 43 -3.57 13.74 13.35
N VAL A 44 -2.36 13.19 13.46
CA VAL A 44 -1.83 12.72 14.74
C VAL A 44 -1.68 13.88 15.72
N LEU A 45 -1.18 15.03 15.27
CA LEU A 45 -1.08 16.25 16.08
C LEU A 45 -2.46 16.77 16.52
N ILE A 46 -3.46 16.78 15.62
CA ILE A 46 -4.83 17.17 15.94
C ILE A 46 -5.44 16.23 16.99
N THR A 47 -5.31 14.92 16.81
CA THR A 47 -5.87 13.93 17.75
C THR A 47 -5.24 14.08 19.13
N LEU A 48 -3.93 14.25 19.23
CA LEU A 48 -3.24 14.49 20.51
C LEU A 48 -3.70 15.81 21.16
N PHE A 49 -3.84 16.88 20.39
CA PHE A 49 -4.32 18.17 20.88
C PHE A 49 -5.76 18.08 21.42
N CYS A 50 -6.66 17.44 20.67
CA CYS A 50 -8.05 17.24 21.11
C CYS A 50 -8.13 16.39 22.37
N ALA A 51 -7.36 15.29 22.45
CA ALA A 51 -7.31 14.46 23.66
C ALA A 51 -6.77 15.24 24.87
N PHE A 52 -5.74 16.07 24.68
CA PHE A 52 -5.21 16.93 25.73
C PHE A 52 -6.27 17.93 26.22
N MET A 53 -7.00 18.59 25.31
CA MET A 53 -8.10 19.49 25.70
C MET A 53 -9.21 18.76 26.44
N ILE A 54 -9.63 17.59 25.98
CA ILE A 54 -10.67 16.77 26.62
C ILE A 54 -10.19 16.22 27.98
N LEU A 55 -8.89 16.03 28.22
CA LEU A 55 -8.35 15.65 29.53
C LEU A 55 -8.09 16.85 30.44
N TRP A 56 -7.91 18.04 29.87
CA TRP A 56 -7.75 19.29 30.61
C TRP A 56 -9.09 19.86 31.11
N LEU A 57 -10.19 19.63 30.38
CA LEU A 57 -11.55 20.07 30.74
C LEU A 57 -12.19 19.34 31.96
N PRO A 58 -12.03 18.02 32.19
CA PRO A 58 -12.63 17.32 33.33
C PRO A 58 -11.92 17.61 34.65
N ARG A 59 -10.77 18.29 34.64
CA ARG A 59 -10.05 18.66 35.88
C ARG A 59 -10.61 19.90 36.58
N THR A 60 -11.63 20.55 36.02
CA THR A 60 -12.31 21.71 36.63
C THR A 60 -13.70 21.40 37.18
N ILE A 61 -14.10 20.12 37.24
CA ILE A 61 -15.44 19.70 37.72
C ILE A 61 -15.40 18.90 39.03
N HIS A 62 -14.29 18.94 39.75
CA HIS A 62 -14.17 18.41 41.11
C HIS A 62 -13.86 19.52 42.12
#